data_AF-A0A3D5Q1Y6-F1
#
_entry.id   AF-A0A3D5Q1Y6-F1
#
_cell.length_a   1.000
_cell.length_b   1.000
_cell.length_c   1.000
_cell.angle_alpha   90.00
_cell.angle_beta   90.00
_cell.angle_gamma   90.00
#
_symmetry.space_group_name_H-M   'P 1'
#
loop_
_entity.id
_entity.type
_entity.pdbx_description
1 polymer ?
#
loop_
_entity_poly.entity_id
_entity_poly.type
_entity_poly.pdbx_seq_one_letter_code
_entity_poly.pdbx_strand_id
1 'polypeptide(L)'
;YAPKADAYLRRRWHEPHPPQQAEQLKAFAAYCRQQGMRFGVGLSPYQVFNDFDDKARQALLEKLAFFDSLGIGDLAILFDDMSSDLPDLAVRQAEIVHWVREHTAAGRLTICPSYYSDDPVLDRVFGARPRDYLESLGRLLDPSVGVFWTGEEVCSREISAGHLQRVSDQLGRKPVLWDNYPVNDGERMSSHLHLRGFTGRPSTIGEHLTAHAINPALQPVLTAIPALTLADSYRQGDRYQYMRSARDAAIRVLGPDLGRQIMDDVLTLQDAGLDPLRDEKKASLATIYGQYDHPGARELLAWLRGDYRVTDEVVQTQ
;
A
#
# COMPACT_ATOMS: atom_id res chain seq x y z
N TYR A 1 3.11 -8.54 0.16
CA TYR A 1 3.53 -8.49 -1.25
C TYR A 1 2.28 -8.42 -2.10
N ALA A 2 2.01 -7.26 -2.71
CA ALA A 2 0.83 -7.03 -3.55
C ALA A 2 1.11 -5.98 -4.67
N PRO A 3 2.24 -6.06 -5.40
CA PRO A 3 2.56 -5.07 -6.42
C PRO A 3 1.53 -5.15 -7.55
N LYS A 4 1.00 -4.00 -7.96
CA LYS A 4 0.00 -3.89 -9.04
C LYS A 4 0.52 -4.41 -10.38
N ALA A 5 1.83 -4.26 -10.62
CA ALA A 5 2.51 -4.75 -11.82
C ALA A 5 2.62 -6.29 -11.91
N ASP A 6 2.41 -7.05 -10.83
CA ASP A 6 2.39 -8.51 -10.89
C ASP A 6 1.03 -9.00 -11.40
N ALA A 7 0.93 -9.21 -12.71
CA ALA A 7 -0.30 -9.64 -13.37
C ALA A 7 -0.84 -10.96 -12.80
N TYR A 8 0.01 -11.84 -12.27
CA TYR A 8 -0.40 -13.13 -11.68
C TYR A 8 -1.01 -12.97 -10.29
N LEU A 9 -1.01 -11.76 -9.72
CA LEU A 9 -1.79 -11.41 -8.54
C LEU A 9 -3.03 -10.56 -8.87
N ARG A 10 -3.21 -10.18 -10.14
CA ARG A 10 -4.31 -9.33 -10.65
C ARG A 10 -4.96 -9.95 -11.88
N ARG A 11 -4.76 -9.38 -13.08
CA ARG A 11 -5.53 -9.73 -14.30
C ARG A 11 -5.37 -11.19 -14.75
N ARG A 12 -4.22 -11.81 -14.46
CA ARG A 12 -3.90 -13.21 -14.77
C ARG A 12 -3.84 -14.07 -13.50
N TRP A 13 -4.64 -13.72 -12.49
CA TRP A 13 -4.63 -14.40 -11.19
C TRP A 13 -4.88 -15.92 -11.27
N HIS A 14 -5.66 -16.35 -12.25
CA HIS A 14 -5.99 -17.76 -12.52
C HIS A 14 -4.82 -18.54 -13.12
N GLU A 15 -3.77 -17.86 -13.57
CA GLU A 15 -2.57 -18.51 -14.11
C GLU A 15 -1.52 -18.71 -13.01
N PRO A 16 -0.74 -19.81 -13.08
CA PRO A 16 0.39 -19.99 -12.19
C PRO A 16 1.47 -18.93 -12.48
N HIS A 17 2.15 -18.50 -11.42
CA HIS A 17 3.37 -17.70 -11.59
C HIS A 17 4.41 -18.50 -12.39
N PRO A 18 5.16 -17.88 -13.32
CA PRO A 18 6.27 -18.52 -14.02
C PRO A 18 7.27 -19.12 -13.02
N PRO A 19 7.90 -20.28 -13.31
CA PRO A 19 8.74 -20.98 -12.35
C PRO A 19 9.83 -20.10 -11.72
N GLN A 20 10.46 -19.22 -12.50
CA GLN A 20 11.49 -18.30 -11.99
C GLN A 20 10.91 -17.28 -10.99
N GLN A 21 9.73 -16.71 -11.28
CA GLN A 21 9.07 -15.76 -10.38
C GLN A 21 8.57 -16.47 -9.12
N ALA A 22 8.06 -17.70 -9.25
CA ALA A 22 7.65 -18.52 -8.11
C ALA A 22 8.82 -18.82 -7.15
N GLU A 23 9.99 -19.19 -7.69
CA GLU A 23 11.19 -19.40 -6.87
C GLU A 23 11.69 -18.10 -6.23
N GLN A 24 11.60 -16.95 -6.91
CA GLN A 24 11.91 -15.65 -6.32
C GLN A 24 10.97 -15.31 -5.14
N LEU A 25 9.66 -15.55 -5.29
CA LEU A 25 8.70 -15.34 -4.20
C LEU A 25 8.98 -16.26 -3.01
N LYS A 26 9.32 -17.52 -3.26
CA LYS A 26 9.70 -18.48 -2.21
C LYS A 26 10.98 -18.05 -1.48
N ALA A 27 12.00 -17.61 -2.21
CA ALA A 27 13.22 -17.08 -1.63
C ALA A 27 12.95 -15.82 -0.79
N PHE A 28 12.09 -14.92 -1.28
CA PHE A 28 11.70 -13.71 -0.56
C PHE A 28 10.91 -14.02 0.72
N ALA A 29 9.95 -14.95 0.66
CA ALA A 29 9.22 -15.41 1.84
C ALA A 29 10.16 -16.01 2.90
N ALA A 30 11.15 -16.81 2.47
CA ALA A 30 12.17 -17.36 3.35
C ALA A 30 13.05 -16.27 3.97
N TYR A 31 13.46 -15.28 3.19
CA TYR A 31 14.22 -14.12 3.67
C TYR A 31 13.45 -13.34 4.73
N CYS A 32 12.16 -13.02 4.51
CA CYS A 32 11.33 -12.35 5.51
C CYS A 32 11.29 -13.12 6.84
N ARG A 33 11.11 -14.44 6.79
CA ARG A 33 11.12 -15.27 8.01
C ARG A 33 12.47 -15.25 8.71
N GLN A 34 13.59 -15.27 7.98
CA GLN A 34 14.93 -15.15 8.57
C GLN A 34 15.13 -13.81 9.28
N GLN A 35 14.45 -12.75 8.83
CA GLN A 35 14.44 -11.44 9.48
C GLN A 35 13.39 -11.33 10.62
N GLY A 36 12.73 -12.42 11.00
CA GLY A 36 11.68 -12.43 12.02
C GLY A 36 10.37 -11.75 11.59
N MET A 37 10.18 -11.54 10.29
CA MET A 37 8.98 -10.91 9.73
C MET A 37 7.99 -11.97 9.22
N ARG A 38 6.70 -11.70 9.42
CA ARG A 38 5.63 -12.46 8.75
C ARG A 38 5.58 -12.05 7.28
N PHE A 39 5.49 -13.04 6.41
CA PHE A 39 5.32 -12.82 4.97
C PHE A 39 3.85 -13.01 4.61
N GLY A 40 3.32 -12.10 3.79
CA GLY A 40 1.95 -12.17 3.32
C GLY A 40 1.79 -11.70 1.87
N VAL A 41 0.72 -12.15 1.24
CA VAL A 41 0.40 -11.87 -0.17
C VAL A 41 -0.95 -11.16 -0.26
N GLY A 42 -1.05 -10.18 -1.16
CA GLY A 42 -2.33 -9.62 -1.59
C GLY A 42 -2.67 -10.16 -2.97
N LEU A 43 -3.86 -10.73 -3.10
CA LEU A 43 -4.43 -11.22 -4.35
C LEU A 43 -5.61 -10.34 -4.71
N SER A 44 -5.60 -9.72 -5.89
CA SER A 44 -6.80 -9.15 -6.48
C SER A 44 -7.35 -10.13 -7.53
N PRO A 45 -8.30 -11.01 -7.19
CA PRO A 45 -8.91 -11.90 -8.18
C PRO A 45 -9.82 -11.07 -9.10
N TYR A 46 -9.21 -10.45 -10.12
CA TYR A 46 -9.83 -9.42 -10.94
C TYR A 46 -11.16 -9.89 -11.51
N GLN A 47 -12.22 -9.11 -11.25
CA GLN A 47 -13.61 -9.33 -11.67
C GLN A 47 -14.23 -10.67 -11.24
N VAL A 48 -13.63 -11.41 -10.29
CA VAL A 48 -14.17 -12.71 -9.87
C VAL A 48 -15.57 -12.63 -9.25
N PHE A 49 -15.94 -11.48 -8.70
CA PHE A 49 -17.27 -11.26 -8.12
C PHE A 49 -18.40 -11.22 -9.16
N ASN A 50 -18.08 -11.05 -10.45
CA ASN A 50 -19.06 -11.14 -11.53
C ASN A 50 -19.48 -12.58 -11.78
N ASP A 51 -18.53 -13.52 -11.72
CA ASP A 51 -18.72 -14.94 -12.05
C ASP A 51 -17.92 -15.85 -11.10
N PHE A 52 -18.42 -16.05 -9.89
CA PHE A 52 -17.81 -16.97 -8.90
C PHE A 52 -18.33 -18.40 -9.06
N ASP A 53 -18.08 -18.99 -10.23
CA ASP A 53 -18.49 -20.35 -10.60
C ASP A 53 -17.45 -21.43 -10.18
N ASP A 54 -17.68 -22.69 -10.57
CA ASP A 54 -16.77 -23.79 -10.25
C ASP A 54 -15.37 -23.62 -10.86
N LYS A 55 -15.27 -22.97 -12.03
CA LYS A 55 -14.00 -22.72 -12.68
C LYS A 55 -13.20 -21.67 -11.90
N ALA A 56 -13.85 -20.59 -11.48
CA ALA A 56 -13.25 -19.57 -10.63
C ALA A 56 -12.80 -20.14 -9.28
N ARG A 57 -13.65 -20.96 -8.64
CA ARG A 57 -13.31 -21.67 -7.39
C ARG A 57 -12.09 -22.58 -7.56
N GLN A 58 -12.04 -23.38 -8.63
CA GLN A 58 -10.91 -24.27 -8.88
C GLN A 58 -9.59 -23.49 -9.11
N ALA A 59 -9.62 -22.43 -9.91
CA ALA A 59 -8.45 -21.58 -10.13
C ALA A 59 -7.98 -20.91 -8.83
N LEU A 60 -8.91 -20.48 -7.98
CA LEU A 60 -8.60 -19.87 -6.69
C LEU A 60 -8.00 -20.90 -5.73
N LEU A 61 -8.53 -22.13 -5.71
CA LEU A 61 -7.98 -23.23 -4.91
C LEU A 61 -6.51 -23.51 -5.24
N GLU A 62 -6.19 -23.60 -6.52
CA GLU A 62 -4.81 -23.81 -6.99
C GLU A 62 -3.89 -22.64 -6.59
N LYS A 63 -4.40 -21.41 -6.68
CA LYS A 63 -3.65 -20.21 -6.29
C LYS A 63 -3.39 -20.15 -4.78
N LEU A 64 -4.39 -20.49 -3.97
CA LEU A 64 -4.26 -20.56 -2.51
C LEU A 64 -3.28 -21.66 -2.10
N ALA A 65 -3.34 -22.84 -2.72
CA ALA A 65 -2.38 -23.92 -2.48
C ALA A 65 -0.94 -23.48 -2.79
N PHE A 66 -0.73 -22.73 -3.87
CA PHE A 66 0.58 -22.13 -4.16
C PHE A 66 1.01 -21.17 -3.05
N PHE A 67 0.17 -20.24 -2.61
CA PHE A 67 0.53 -19.30 -1.55
C PHE A 67 0.82 -20.00 -0.21
N ASP A 68 0.02 -20.99 0.15
CA ASP A 68 0.23 -21.80 1.35
C ASP A 68 1.56 -22.56 1.27
N SER A 69 1.97 -23.02 0.07
CA SER A 69 3.29 -23.64 -0.14
C SER A 69 4.47 -22.67 0.09
N LEU A 70 4.24 -21.36 -0.01
CA LEU A 70 5.23 -20.34 0.35
C LEU A 70 5.34 -20.15 1.88
N GLY A 71 4.36 -20.67 2.63
CA GLY A 71 4.23 -20.48 4.08
C GLY A 71 3.82 -19.06 4.44
N ILE A 72 2.80 -18.51 3.77
CA ILE A 72 2.26 -17.18 4.08
C ILE A 72 1.60 -17.17 5.46
N GLY A 73 1.84 -16.10 6.23
CA GLY A 73 1.17 -15.86 7.52
C GLY A 73 -0.03 -14.93 7.41
N ASP A 74 -0.08 -14.10 6.36
CA ASP A 74 -1.14 -13.12 6.12
C ASP A 74 -1.56 -13.19 4.64
N LEU A 75 -2.87 -13.23 4.38
CA LEU A 75 -3.46 -13.14 3.05
C LEU A 75 -4.39 -11.93 2.98
N ALA A 76 -4.31 -11.18 1.89
CA ALA A 76 -5.27 -10.14 1.59
C ALA A 76 -6.02 -10.44 0.28
N ILE A 77 -7.34 -10.32 0.29
CA ILE A 77 -8.18 -10.39 -0.92
C ILE A 77 -8.63 -8.98 -1.28
N LEU A 78 -8.27 -8.54 -2.47
CA LEU A 78 -8.30 -7.13 -2.84
C LEU A 78 -9.30 -6.90 -3.98
N PHE A 79 -10.35 -6.13 -3.72
CA PHE A 79 -11.37 -5.75 -4.69
C PHE A 79 -11.27 -4.29 -5.13
N ASP A 80 -10.14 -3.65 -4.83
CA ASP A 80 -9.81 -2.30 -5.23
C ASP A 80 -9.54 -2.18 -6.74
N ASP A 81 -9.81 -1.00 -7.30
CA ASP A 81 -9.57 -0.67 -8.72
C ASP A 81 -10.39 -1.49 -9.72
N MET A 82 -11.63 -1.82 -9.34
CA MET A 82 -12.56 -2.57 -10.19
C MET A 82 -13.92 -1.87 -10.21
N SER A 83 -14.45 -1.63 -11.40
CA SER A 83 -15.82 -1.16 -11.54
C SER A 83 -16.82 -2.29 -11.27
N SER A 84 -17.96 -1.93 -10.70
CA SER A 84 -19.07 -2.86 -10.47
C SER A 84 -20.40 -2.11 -10.45
N ASP A 85 -21.40 -2.71 -11.09
CA ASP A 85 -22.81 -2.28 -11.07
C ASP A 85 -23.68 -3.24 -10.24
N LEU A 86 -23.07 -4.17 -9.51
CA LEU A 86 -23.78 -5.19 -8.74
C LEU A 86 -24.40 -4.58 -7.46
N PRO A 87 -25.73 -4.60 -7.28
CA PRO A 87 -26.36 -4.09 -6.07
C PRO A 87 -26.04 -4.94 -4.82
N ASP A 88 -25.70 -6.22 -5.01
CA ASP A 88 -25.33 -7.19 -3.97
C ASP A 88 -23.81 -7.35 -3.80
N LEU A 89 -23.00 -6.38 -4.25
CA LEU A 89 -21.52 -6.45 -4.23
C LEU A 89 -20.93 -6.86 -2.87
N ALA A 90 -21.45 -6.30 -1.77
CA ALA A 90 -21.00 -6.66 -0.42
C ALA A 90 -21.22 -8.15 -0.09
N VAL A 91 -22.33 -8.73 -0.57
CA VAL A 91 -22.64 -10.16 -0.40
C VAL A 91 -21.64 -11.01 -1.18
N ARG A 92 -21.40 -10.67 -2.45
CA ARG A 92 -20.44 -11.38 -3.31
C ARG A 92 -19.02 -11.37 -2.74
N GLN A 93 -18.58 -10.21 -2.27
CA GLN A 93 -17.25 -10.09 -1.68
C GLN A 93 -17.12 -10.87 -0.38
N ALA A 94 -18.14 -10.85 0.49
CA ALA A 94 -18.16 -11.66 1.69
C ALA A 94 -18.14 -13.17 1.38
N GLU A 95 -18.95 -13.61 0.41
CA GLU A 95 -18.99 -15.00 -0.06
C GLU A 95 -17.61 -15.50 -0.52
N ILE A 96 -16.93 -14.72 -1.37
CA ILE A 96 -15.58 -15.05 -1.86
C ILE A 96 -14.57 -15.10 -0.72
N VAL A 97 -14.61 -14.12 0.20
CA VAL A 97 -13.68 -14.06 1.33
C VAL A 97 -13.89 -15.23 2.31
N HIS A 98 -15.13 -15.61 2.58
CA HIS A 98 -15.43 -16.80 3.40
C HIS A 98 -14.96 -18.07 2.72
N TRP A 99 -15.22 -18.21 1.41
CA TRP A 99 -14.70 -19.34 0.65
C TRP A 99 -13.17 -19.40 0.71
N VAL A 100 -12.47 -18.28 0.51
CA VAL A 100 -11.00 -18.23 0.65
C VAL A 100 -10.56 -18.67 2.04
N ARG A 101 -11.23 -18.19 3.09
CA ARG A 101 -10.90 -18.53 4.48
C ARG A 101 -10.97 -20.02 4.77
N GLU A 102 -11.91 -20.73 4.14
CA GLU A 102 -12.06 -22.18 4.29
C GLU A 102 -10.96 -22.98 3.56
N HIS A 103 -10.23 -22.35 2.63
CA HIS A 103 -9.31 -23.02 1.72
C HIS A 103 -7.85 -22.51 1.80
N THR A 104 -7.53 -21.57 2.69
CA THR A 104 -6.15 -21.12 2.95
C THR A 104 -5.67 -21.51 4.34
N ALA A 105 -4.38 -21.79 4.47
CA ALA A 105 -3.68 -21.96 5.73
C ALA A 105 -3.19 -20.63 6.36
N ALA A 106 -3.42 -19.48 5.71
CA ALA A 106 -2.97 -18.19 6.21
C ALA A 106 -3.59 -17.85 7.58
N GLY A 107 -2.76 -17.45 8.54
CA GLY A 107 -3.20 -17.17 9.91
C GLY A 107 -4.00 -15.88 10.06
N ARG A 108 -3.92 -14.96 9.10
CA ARG A 108 -4.74 -13.73 9.05
C ARG A 108 -5.27 -13.49 7.65
N LEU A 109 -6.54 -13.11 7.58
CA LEU A 109 -7.20 -12.73 6.35
C LEU A 109 -7.68 -11.28 6.44
N THR A 110 -7.40 -10.50 5.41
CA THR A 110 -7.86 -9.11 5.28
C THR A 110 -8.52 -8.90 3.93
N ILE A 111 -9.62 -8.15 3.86
CA ILE A 111 -10.23 -7.71 2.61
C ILE A 111 -9.86 -6.24 2.34
N CYS A 112 -9.52 -5.90 1.10
CA CYS A 112 -9.68 -4.52 0.62
C CYS A 112 -11.01 -4.43 -0.14
N PRO A 113 -12.03 -3.77 0.41
CA PRO A 113 -13.32 -3.62 -0.28
C PRO A 113 -13.16 -2.77 -1.54
N SER A 114 -14.11 -2.83 -2.48
CA SER A 114 -14.08 -1.96 -3.67
C SER A 114 -14.18 -0.49 -3.32
N TYR A 115 -14.95 -0.18 -2.28
CA TYR A 115 -15.06 1.16 -1.73
C TYR A 115 -14.32 1.22 -0.40
N TYR A 116 -13.02 1.50 -0.49
CA TYR A 116 -12.05 1.51 0.61
C TYR A 116 -11.78 2.92 1.19
N SER A 117 -12.56 3.91 0.77
CA SER A 117 -12.48 5.30 1.21
C SER A 117 -13.84 5.99 1.13
N ASP A 118 -14.01 7.11 1.81
CA ASP A 118 -15.11 8.04 1.57
C ASP A 118 -14.87 8.96 0.37
N ASP A 119 -13.72 8.82 -0.30
CA ASP A 119 -13.38 9.63 -1.46
C ASP A 119 -14.42 9.44 -2.59
N PRO A 120 -15.13 10.49 -3.00
CA PRO A 120 -16.11 10.41 -4.08
C PRO A 120 -15.46 10.10 -5.44
N VAL A 121 -14.12 10.11 -5.56
CA VAL A 121 -13.44 9.61 -6.75
C VAL A 121 -13.74 8.13 -6.99
N LEU A 122 -13.91 7.32 -5.93
CA LEU A 122 -14.22 5.89 -6.06
C LEU A 122 -15.56 5.70 -6.75
N ASP A 123 -16.58 6.47 -6.36
CA ASP A 123 -17.92 6.41 -6.97
C ASP A 123 -17.92 6.88 -8.43
N ARG A 124 -17.03 7.81 -8.79
CA ARG A 124 -16.89 8.28 -10.18
C ARG A 124 -16.19 7.27 -11.08
N VAL A 125 -15.19 6.56 -10.57
CA VAL A 125 -14.35 5.66 -11.36
C VAL A 125 -14.89 4.22 -11.35
N PHE A 126 -15.45 3.76 -10.24
CA PHE A 126 -15.89 2.36 -10.08
C PHE A 126 -17.41 2.18 -10.25
N GLY A 127 -18.17 3.27 -10.34
CA GLY A 127 -19.63 3.24 -10.36
C GLY A 127 -20.21 3.66 -9.01
N ALA A 128 -21.53 3.90 -8.98
CA ALA A 128 -22.19 4.33 -7.76
C ALA A 128 -22.13 3.23 -6.69
N ARG A 129 -21.61 3.56 -5.50
CA ARG A 129 -21.54 2.63 -4.38
C ARG A 129 -22.93 2.15 -3.97
N PRO A 130 -23.12 0.84 -3.74
CA PRO A 130 -24.37 0.34 -3.19
C PRO A 130 -24.70 1.03 -1.87
N ARG A 131 -25.99 1.27 -1.64
CA ARG A 131 -26.47 1.83 -0.37
C ARG A 131 -26.09 0.89 0.77
N ASP A 132 -25.65 1.47 1.90
CA ASP A 132 -25.27 0.74 3.11
C ASP A 132 -24.18 -0.33 2.87
N TYR A 133 -23.29 -0.10 1.90
CA TYR A 133 -22.28 -1.06 1.45
C TYR A 133 -21.33 -1.48 2.60
N LEU A 134 -20.79 -0.53 3.36
CA LEU A 134 -19.86 -0.82 4.44
C LEU A 134 -20.56 -1.53 5.60
N GLU A 135 -21.78 -1.11 5.95
CA GLU A 135 -22.62 -1.73 6.97
C GLU A 135 -22.97 -3.17 6.60
N SER A 136 -23.35 -3.39 5.34
CA SER A 136 -23.66 -4.72 4.82
C SER A 136 -22.43 -5.61 4.85
N LEU A 137 -21.29 -5.12 4.36
CA LEU A 137 -20.03 -5.87 4.35
C LEU A 137 -19.58 -6.20 5.79
N GLY A 138 -19.62 -5.23 6.69
CA GLY A 138 -19.26 -5.39 8.10
C GLY A 138 -20.12 -6.41 8.83
N ARG A 139 -21.43 -6.46 8.54
CA ARG A 139 -22.35 -7.47 9.10
C ARG A 139 -22.12 -8.87 8.53
N LEU A 140 -21.78 -8.98 7.24
CA LEU A 140 -21.66 -10.25 6.54
C LEU A 140 -20.32 -10.94 6.80
N LEU A 141 -19.23 -10.19 6.88
CA LEU A 141 -17.89 -10.75 7.07
C LEU A 141 -17.72 -11.39 8.45
N ASP A 142 -16.95 -12.48 8.51
CA ASP A 142 -16.54 -13.06 9.79
C ASP A 142 -15.76 -12.00 10.61
N PRO A 143 -16.02 -11.83 11.92
CA PRO A 143 -15.36 -10.81 12.74
C PRO A 143 -13.84 -10.90 12.78
N SER A 144 -13.25 -12.07 12.48
CA SER A 144 -11.80 -12.25 12.42
C SER A 144 -11.16 -11.66 11.15
N VAL A 145 -11.95 -11.32 10.13
CA VAL A 145 -11.46 -10.74 8.88
C VAL A 145 -11.23 -9.23 9.05
N GLY A 146 -9.98 -8.81 8.82
CA GLY A 146 -9.63 -7.39 8.78
C GLY A 146 -10.19 -6.71 7.53
N VAL A 147 -10.48 -5.42 7.61
CA VAL A 147 -10.99 -4.63 6.48
C VAL A 147 -10.05 -3.44 6.26
N PHE A 148 -9.43 -3.35 5.09
CA PHE A 148 -8.61 -2.22 4.73
C PHE A 148 -9.45 -0.95 4.52
N TRP A 149 -8.88 0.18 4.91
CA TRP A 149 -9.48 1.51 4.76
C TRP A 149 -8.37 2.54 4.55
N THR A 150 -8.52 3.49 3.63
CA THR A 150 -7.50 4.51 3.34
C THR A 150 -7.79 5.88 3.96
N GLY A 151 -8.99 6.07 4.52
CA GLY A 151 -9.41 7.32 5.14
C GLY A 151 -10.49 8.06 4.35
N GLU A 152 -10.63 9.37 4.60
CA GLU A 152 -11.63 10.22 3.94
C GLU A 152 -11.29 10.46 2.45
N GLU A 153 -10.01 10.34 2.09
CA GLU A 153 -9.51 10.43 0.72
C GLU A 153 -8.69 9.16 0.41
N VAL A 154 -8.51 8.83 -0.88
CA VAL A 154 -7.61 7.72 -1.27
C VAL A 154 -6.20 7.97 -0.74
N CYS A 155 -5.70 9.19 -0.90
CA CYS A 155 -4.46 9.68 -0.28
C CYS A 155 -4.80 10.73 0.79
N SER A 156 -5.29 10.27 1.94
CA SER A 156 -5.80 11.14 3.02
C SER A 156 -4.76 12.13 3.54
N ARG A 157 -5.12 13.41 3.63
CA ARG A 157 -4.28 14.43 4.28
C ARG A 157 -4.10 14.18 5.78
N GLU A 158 -5.15 13.76 6.45
CA GLU A 158 -5.21 13.49 7.89
C GLU A 158 -6.18 12.34 8.16
N ILE A 159 -5.98 11.63 9.27
CA ILE A 159 -6.89 10.59 9.75
C ILE A 159 -7.15 10.86 11.23
N SER A 160 -8.41 11.20 11.56
CA SER A 160 -8.83 11.52 12.91
C SER A 160 -9.47 10.32 13.63
N ALA A 161 -9.42 10.31 14.96
CA ALA A 161 -10.09 9.31 15.78
C ALA A 161 -11.62 9.28 15.55
N GLY A 162 -12.24 10.46 15.37
CA GLY A 162 -13.68 10.57 15.10
C GLY A 162 -14.08 9.91 13.77
N HIS A 163 -13.27 10.09 12.73
CA HIS A 163 -13.46 9.41 11.45
C HIS A 163 -13.38 7.89 11.61
N LEU A 164 -12.31 7.39 12.24
CA LEU A 164 -12.11 5.96 12.45
C LEU A 164 -13.19 5.34 13.35
N GLN A 165 -13.72 6.07 14.32
CA GLN A 165 -14.83 5.61 15.15
C GLN A 165 -16.09 5.40 14.31
N ARG A 166 -16.48 6.38 13.49
CA ARG A 166 -17.63 6.24 12.59
C ARG A 166 -17.46 5.04 11.65
N VAL A 167 -16.30 4.90 11.03
CA VAL A 167 -16.00 3.77 10.14
C VAL A 167 -16.07 2.45 10.90
N SER A 168 -15.60 2.42 12.15
CA SER A 168 -15.70 1.23 13.01
C SER A 168 -17.14 0.88 13.34
N ASP A 169 -18.00 1.88 13.59
CA ASP A 169 -19.43 1.68 13.85
C ASP A 169 -20.15 1.12 12.62
N GLN A 170 -19.81 1.60 11.42
CA GLN A 170 -20.36 1.09 10.16
C GLN A 170 -19.90 -0.36 9.90
N LEU A 171 -18.60 -0.64 10.04
CA LEU A 171 -18.04 -1.98 9.80
C LEU A 171 -18.33 -2.99 10.93
N GLY A 172 -18.74 -2.52 12.11
CA GLY A 172 -18.82 -3.33 13.33
C GLY A 172 -17.47 -3.84 13.84
N ARG A 173 -16.35 -3.24 13.40
CA ARG A 173 -14.97 -3.64 13.74
C ARG A 173 -13.98 -2.51 13.46
N LYS A 174 -12.83 -2.51 14.16
CA LYS A 174 -11.73 -1.57 13.87
C LYS A 174 -11.09 -1.86 12.51
N PRO A 175 -10.94 -0.87 11.62
CA PRO A 175 -10.32 -1.10 10.32
C PRO A 175 -8.81 -1.40 10.44
N VAL A 176 -8.26 -1.96 9.38
CA VAL A 176 -6.83 -1.96 9.10
C VAL A 176 -6.54 -0.75 8.21
N LEU A 177 -5.72 0.18 8.68
CA LEU A 177 -5.39 1.34 7.87
C LEU A 177 -4.41 0.93 6.74
N TRP A 178 -4.78 1.20 5.50
CA TRP A 178 -3.88 1.20 4.35
C TRP A 178 -3.57 2.66 4.01
N ASP A 179 -2.47 3.18 4.54
CA ASP A 179 -2.12 4.58 4.40
C ASP A 179 -1.34 4.80 3.10
N ASN A 180 -1.90 5.59 2.17
CA ASN A 180 -1.25 5.97 0.92
C ASN A 180 -0.25 7.12 1.13
N TYR A 181 0.71 6.89 2.03
CA TYR A 181 1.93 7.65 2.20
C TYR A 181 3.04 6.68 2.63
N PRO A 182 4.25 6.71 2.02
CA PRO A 182 4.78 7.73 1.10
C PRO A 182 4.59 7.43 -0.39
N VAL A 183 3.67 6.56 -0.79
CA VAL A 183 3.48 6.18 -2.21
C VAL A 183 3.53 7.36 -3.19
N ASN A 184 4.20 7.15 -4.32
CA ASN A 184 4.35 8.13 -5.40
C ASN A 184 4.25 7.48 -6.80
N ASP A 185 3.40 6.47 -6.93
CA ASP A 185 3.22 5.68 -8.16
C ASP A 185 2.15 6.24 -9.12
N GLY A 186 1.58 7.41 -8.82
CA GLY A 186 0.70 8.14 -9.73
C GLY A 186 1.46 9.08 -10.68
N GLU A 187 0.91 9.36 -11.85
CA GLU A 187 1.51 10.24 -12.88
C GLU A 187 2.08 11.53 -12.27
N ARG A 188 1.24 12.26 -11.53
CA ARG A 188 1.62 13.51 -10.85
C ARG A 188 2.55 13.30 -9.67
N MET A 189 2.37 12.23 -8.89
CA MET A 189 3.14 12.02 -7.66
C MET A 189 4.55 11.52 -7.95
N SER A 190 4.75 10.81 -9.06
CA SER A 190 6.04 10.24 -9.45
C SER A 190 7.14 11.28 -9.66
N SER A 191 6.76 12.55 -9.90
CA SER A 191 7.68 13.67 -9.96
C SER A 191 8.07 14.20 -8.58
N HIS A 192 7.67 13.59 -7.46
CA HIS A 192 7.99 14.02 -6.11
C HIS A 192 8.60 12.86 -5.28
N LEU A 193 9.68 13.14 -4.54
CA LEU A 193 10.24 12.21 -3.57
C LEU A 193 9.60 12.48 -2.19
N HIS A 194 8.71 11.60 -1.75
CA HIS A 194 8.03 11.72 -0.45
C HIS A 194 8.95 11.26 0.70
N LEU A 195 9.56 12.22 1.41
CA LEU A 195 10.64 12.03 2.38
C LEU A 195 10.33 12.56 3.78
N ARG A 196 9.31 13.43 3.93
CA ARG A 196 8.93 14.04 5.22
C ARG A 196 8.44 12.99 6.21
N GLY A 197 8.58 13.30 7.49
CA GLY A 197 7.99 12.48 8.54
C GLY A 197 6.46 12.47 8.44
N PHE A 198 5.83 11.37 8.90
CA PHE A 198 4.38 11.24 8.94
C PHE A 198 3.74 12.38 9.74
N THR A 199 2.65 12.95 9.21
CA THR A 199 1.82 13.95 9.89
C THR A 199 0.34 13.65 9.67
N GLY A 200 -0.54 14.22 10.49
CA GLY A 200 -1.98 13.95 10.42
C GLY A 200 -2.38 12.54 10.87
N ARG A 201 -1.46 11.78 11.49
CA ARG A 201 -1.71 10.45 12.07
C ARG A 201 -1.32 10.50 13.55
N PRO A 202 -2.09 11.18 14.42
CA PRO A 202 -1.74 11.27 15.83
C PRO A 202 -1.74 9.86 16.44
N SER A 203 -0.80 9.59 17.36
CA SER A 203 -0.63 8.23 17.93
C SER A 203 -1.92 7.63 18.51
N THR A 204 -2.85 8.47 18.96
CA THR A 204 -4.16 8.11 19.50
C THR A 204 -5.04 7.35 18.51
N ILE A 205 -4.83 7.49 17.20
CA ILE A 205 -5.57 6.68 16.21
C ILE A 205 -5.27 5.18 16.35
N GLY A 206 -4.14 4.81 16.97
CA GLY A 206 -3.79 3.42 17.22
C GLY A 206 -4.85 2.68 18.05
N GLU A 207 -5.61 3.39 18.89
CA GLU A 207 -6.71 2.80 19.67
C GLU A 207 -7.93 2.45 18.80
N HIS A 208 -8.03 3.01 17.60
CA HIS A 208 -9.14 2.80 16.66
C HIS A 208 -8.78 1.89 15.49
N LEU A 209 -7.55 1.37 15.45
CA LEU A 209 -7.05 0.53 14.36
C LEU A 209 -6.72 -0.89 14.84
N THR A 210 -6.88 -1.86 13.96
CA THR A 210 -6.34 -3.22 14.18
C THR A 210 -4.88 -3.31 13.76
N ALA A 211 -4.50 -2.58 12.70
CA ALA A 211 -3.13 -2.44 12.21
C ALA A 211 -3.01 -1.20 11.32
N HIS A 212 -1.77 -0.77 11.07
CA HIS A 212 -1.44 0.33 10.18
C HIS A 212 -0.39 -0.15 9.17
N ALA A 213 -0.81 -0.31 7.92
CA ALA A 213 0.03 -0.61 6.77
C ALA A 213 0.26 0.67 5.96
N ILE A 214 1.45 0.81 5.37
CA ILE A 214 1.79 1.93 4.51
C ILE A 214 1.95 1.45 3.07
N ASN A 215 1.54 2.27 2.10
CA ASN A 215 1.88 2.06 0.71
C ASN A 215 3.24 2.74 0.42
N PRO A 216 4.31 1.98 0.13
CA PRO A 216 5.64 2.52 -0.06
C PRO A 216 5.77 3.32 -1.37
N ALA A 217 6.79 4.18 -1.46
CA ALA A 217 7.16 4.85 -2.70
C ALA A 217 7.90 3.89 -3.64
N LEU A 218 8.06 4.28 -4.92
CA LEU A 218 8.83 3.51 -5.90
C LEU A 218 10.33 3.42 -5.56
N GLN A 219 10.82 4.26 -4.65
CA GLN A 219 12.19 4.28 -4.14
C GLN A 219 12.27 3.51 -2.81
N PRO A 220 12.64 2.21 -2.80
CA PRO A 220 12.56 1.39 -1.59
C PRO A 220 13.50 1.83 -0.47
N VAL A 221 14.70 2.34 -0.77
CA VAL A 221 15.63 2.82 0.27
C VAL A 221 15.15 4.14 0.84
N LEU A 222 14.79 5.11 0.01
CA LEU A 222 14.26 6.39 0.47
C LEU A 222 12.95 6.26 1.23
N THR A 223 12.08 5.31 0.87
CA THR A 223 10.84 4.97 1.59
C THR A 223 11.08 4.64 3.07
N ALA A 224 12.25 4.09 3.43
CA ALA A 224 12.54 3.75 4.82
C ALA A 224 12.53 4.98 5.74
N ILE A 225 12.80 6.19 5.21
CA ILE A 225 12.81 7.44 5.97
C ILE A 225 11.42 7.72 6.56
N PRO A 226 10.36 7.99 5.77
CA PRO A 226 9.02 8.20 6.31
C PRO A 226 8.52 6.98 7.09
N ALA A 227 8.81 5.75 6.65
CA ALA A 227 8.37 4.54 7.37
C ALA A 227 8.87 4.49 8.83
N LEU A 228 10.13 4.83 9.08
CA LEU A 228 10.68 4.91 10.43
C LEU A 228 10.00 5.99 11.28
N THR A 229 9.63 7.11 10.65
CA THR A 229 8.97 8.20 11.36
C THR A 229 7.55 7.87 11.82
N LEU A 230 6.84 6.96 11.14
CA LEU A 230 5.53 6.48 11.61
C LEU A 230 5.68 5.70 12.92
N ALA A 231 6.67 4.81 12.99
CA ALA A 231 6.98 4.07 14.21
C ALA A 231 7.43 5.01 15.36
N ASP A 232 8.16 6.08 15.04
CA ASP A 232 8.48 7.14 15.99
C ASP A 232 7.21 7.86 16.48
N SER A 233 6.28 8.20 15.59
CA SER A 233 5.01 8.89 15.94
C SER A 233 4.23 8.10 16.99
N TYR A 234 4.01 6.80 16.76
CA TYR A 234 3.33 5.94 17.73
C TYR A 234 4.06 5.84 19.08
N ARG A 235 5.38 5.72 19.06
CA ARG A 235 6.19 5.58 20.29
C ARG A 235 6.27 6.87 21.10
N GLN A 236 6.33 8.02 20.43
CA GLN A 236 6.58 9.31 21.08
C GLN A 236 5.28 10.04 21.47
N GLY A 237 4.16 9.74 20.80
CA GLY A 237 2.89 10.41 21.02
C GLY A 237 2.99 11.91 20.82
N ASP A 238 2.45 12.70 21.73
CA ASP A 238 2.44 14.18 21.66
C ASP A 238 3.84 14.82 21.64
N ARG A 239 4.88 14.06 22.00
CA ARG A 239 6.28 14.52 21.93
C ARG A 239 6.90 14.41 20.53
N TYR A 240 6.21 13.77 19.59
CA TYR A 240 6.69 13.54 18.24
C TYR A 240 6.92 14.86 17.50
N GLN A 241 8.11 15.02 16.89
CA GLN A 241 8.50 16.17 16.09
C GLN A 241 8.88 15.70 14.68
N TYR A 242 7.94 15.79 13.73
CA TYR A 242 8.06 15.14 12.43
C TYR A 242 9.33 15.49 11.65
N MET A 243 9.77 16.76 11.64
CA MET A 243 11.01 17.16 10.96
C MET A 243 12.26 16.64 11.66
N ARG A 244 12.25 16.56 12.99
CA ARG A 244 13.38 16.00 13.74
C ARG A 244 13.48 14.49 13.51
N SER A 245 12.37 13.77 13.63
CA SER A 245 12.31 12.34 13.34
C SER A 245 12.70 12.03 11.89
N ALA A 246 12.27 12.84 10.91
CA ALA A 246 12.69 12.69 9.52
C ALA A 246 14.21 12.89 9.33
N ARG A 247 14.81 13.89 9.97
CA ARG A 247 16.28 14.09 9.94
C ARG A 247 17.04 12.92 10.57
N ASP A 248 16.59 12.45 11.73
CA ASP A 248 17.21 11.31 12.41
C ASP A 248 17.07 10.01 11.58
N ALA A 249 15.91 9.80 10.97
CA ALA A 249 15.65 8.67 10.06
C ALA A 249 16.51 8.75 8.79
N ALA A 250 16.62 9.93 8.16
CA ALA A 250 17.45 10.13 6.98
C ALA A 250 18.93 9.84 7.28
N ILE A 251 19.46 10.32 8.42
CA ILE A 251 20.83 10.02 8.86
C ILE A 251 21.01 8.51 9.11
N ARG A 252 20.02 7.85 9.72
CA ARG A 252 20.08 6.41 9.98
C ARG A 252 20.07 5.57 8.70
N VAL A 253 19.28 5.96 7.70
CA VAL A 253 19.11 5.22 6.45
C VAL A 253 20.23 5.49 5.45
N LEU A 254 20.72 6.73 5.40
CA LEU A 254 21.62 7.19 4.33
C LEU A 254 23.04 7.51 4.82
N GLY A 255 23.28 7.48 6.13
CA GLY A 255 24.49 8.01 6.74
C GLY A 255 24.41 9.53 7.00
N PRO A 256 25.36 10.07 7.78
CA PRO A 256 25.29 11.42 8.31
C PRO A 256 25.31 12.51 7.23
N ASP A 257 26.14 12.37 6.19
CA ASP A 257 26.33 13.44 5.21
C ASP A 257 25.22 13.46 4.17
N LEU A 258 24.94 12.31 3.54
CA LEU A 258 23.84 12.16 2.58
C LEU A 258 22.47 12.41 3.25
N GLY A 259 22.27 11.92 4.47
CA GLY A 259 21.04 12.12 5.22
C GLY A 259 20.76 13.58 5.53
N ARG A 260 21.79 14.37 5.90
CA ARG A 260 21.64 15.83 6.06
C ARG A 260 21.36 16.52 4.73
N GLN A 261 22.13 16.19 3.69
CA GLN A 261 21.97 16.77 2.36
C GLN A 261 20.54 16.59 1.82
N ILE A 262 19.99 15.38 1.89
CA ILE A 262 18.60 15.11 1.44
C ILE A 262 17.59 15.95 2.21
N MET A 263 17.76 16.10 3.52
CA MET A 263 16.82 16.86 4.34
C MET A 263 16.93 18.37 4.13
N ASP A 264 18.10 18.88 3.77
CA ASP A 264 18.30 20.28 3.40
C ASP A 264 17.70 20.58 2.01
N ASP A 265 17.67 19.59 1.11
CA ASP A 265 17.04 19.69 -0.21
C ASP A 265 15.54 19.29 -0.23
N VAL A 266 14.93 18.95 0.92
CA VAL A 266 13.56 18.37 0.96
C VAL A 266 12.50 19.25 0.29
N LEU A 267 12.63 20.58 0.37
CA LEU A 267 11.70 21.50 -0.32
C LEU A 267 11.78 21.37 -1.85
N THR A 268 12.97 21.08 -2.36
CA THR A 268 13.19 20.85 -3.79
C THR A 268 12.71 19.45 -4.19
N LEU A 269 13.10 18.43 -3.44
CA LEU A 269 12.88 17.02 -3.79
C LEU A 269 11.41 16.60 -3.61
N GLN A 270 10.76 17.07 -2.54
CA GLN A 270 9.38 16.70 -2.21
C GLN A 270 8.37 17.75 -2.64
N ASP A 271 8.55 19.02 -2.27
CA ASP A 271 7.48 20.02 -2.43
C ASP A 271 7.43 20.59 -3.86
N ALA A 272 8.59 20.99 -4.40
CA ALA A 272 8.68 21.45 -5.78
C ALA A 272 8.57 20.28 -6.78
N GLY A 273 9.23 19.15 -6.49
CA GLY A 273 9.28 18.02 -7.39
C GLY A 273 10.17 18.26 -8.62
N LEU A 274 10.16 17.32 -9.55
CA LEU A 274 11.06 17.24 -10.71
C LEU A 274 10.67 18.19 -11.83
N ASP A 275 9.37 18.40 -12.03
CA ASP A 275 8.79 19.14 -13.14
C ASP A 275 9.26 20.61 -13.23
N PRO A 276 9.24 21.40 -12.14
CA PRO A 276 9.68 22.80 -12.21
C PRO A 276 11.20 22.97 -12.20
N LEU A 277 11.99 21.90 -12.06
CA LEU A 277 13.46 22.03 -11.99
C LEU A 277 14.06 22.33 -13.36
N ARG A 278 14.75 23.46 -13.44
CA ARG A 278 15.60 23.82 -14.59
C ARG A 278 16.79 22.86 -14.71
N ASP A 279 17.31 22.72 -15.91
CA ASP A 279 18.40 21.78 -16.21
C ASP A 279 19.67 22.11 -15.41
N GLU A 280 19.96 23.38 -15.13
CA GLU A 280 21.11 23.73 -14.29
C GLU A 280 20.95 23.23 -12.85
N LYS A 281 19.72 23.27 -12.31
CA LYS A 281 19.43 22.76 -10.97
C LYS A 281 19.48 21.23 -10.95
N LYS A 282 18.96 20.56 -11.97
CA LYS A 282 19.08 19.10 -12.12
C LYS A 282 20.55 18.67 -12.19
N ALA A 283 21.37 19.34 -12.98
CA ALA A 283 22.81 19.07 -13.11
C ALA A 283 23.57 19.31 -11.79
N SER A 284 23.21 20.38 -11.07
CA SER A 284 23.77 20.66 -9.74
C SER A 284 23.43 19.54 -8.74
N LEU A 285 22.16 19.12 -8.67
CA LEU A 285 21.75 18.01 -7.81
C LEU A 285 22.45 16.71 -8.22
N ALA A 286 22.51 16.40 -9.52
CA ALA A 286 23.19 15.21 -10.01
C ALA A 286 24.68 15.17 -9.62
N THR A 287 25.34 16.34 -9.64
CA THR A 287 26.75 16.47 -9.20
C THR A 287 26.89 16.25 -7.70
N ILE A 288 26.00 16.82 -6.88
CA ILE A 288 25.99 16.65 -5.41
C ILE A 288 25.77 15.17 -5.06
N TYR A 289 24.69 14.57 -5.58
CA TYR A 289 24.31 13.21 -5.22
C TYR A 289 25.19 12.14 -5.88
N GLY A 290 25.83 12.45 -7.00
CA GLY A 290 26.81 11.59 -7.67
C GLY A 290 28.10 11.33 -6.87
N GLN A 291 28.34 12.10 -5.81
CA GLN A 291 29.50 11.91 -4.92
C GLN A 291 29.29 10.77 -3.91
N TYR A 292 28.06 10.29 -3.73
CA TYR A 292 27.74 9.27 -2.72
C TYR A 292 27.56 7.90 -3.37
N ASP A 293 28.42 6.94 -3.00
CA ASP A 293 28.18 5.52 -3.31
C ASP A 293 27.19 4.92 -2.32
N HIS A 294 25.91 5.31 -2.46
CA HIS A 294 24.83 4.84 -1.61
C HIS A 294 23.60 4.48 -2.45
N PRO A 295 22.89 3.37 -2.17
CA PRO A 295 21.67 3.01 -2.90
C PRO A 295 20.61 4.13 -2.95
N GLY A 296 20.37 4.84 -1.84
CA GLY A 296 19.45 5.99 -1.81
C GLY A 296 19.88 7.17 -2.69
N ALA A 297 21.20 7.39 -2.88
CA ALA A 297 21.68 8.39 -3.84
C ALA A 297 21.43 7.93 -5.29
N ARG A 298 21.59 6.63 -5.57
CA ARG A 298 21.28 6.06 -6.89
C ARG A 298 19.79 6.17 -7.24
N GLU A 299 18.89 5.96 -6.26
CA GLU A 299 17.45 6.17 -6.42
C GLU A 299 17.14 7.64 -6.76
N LEU A 300 17.74 8.60 -6.04
CA LEU A 300 17.56 10.02 -6.35
C LEU A 300 18.08 10.37 -7.74
N LEU A 301 19.26 9.88 -8.13
CA LEU A 301 19.82 10.10 -9.47
C LEU A 301 18.94 9.48 -10.57
N ALA A 302 18.33 8.32 -10.33
CA ALA A 302 17.35 7.72 -11.23
C ALA A 302 16.08 8.55 -11.35
N TRP A 303 15.59 9.08 -10.23
CA TRP A 303 14.48 10.03 -10.24
C TRP A 303 14.80 11.31 -11.04
N LEU A 304 16.00 11.89 -10.89
CA LEU A 304 16.42 13.05 -11.69
C LEU A 304 16.44 12.79 -13.20
N ARG A 305 16.72 11.55 -13.61
CA ARG A 305 16.67 11.10 -15.02
C ARG A 305 15.27 10.82 -15.53
N GLY A 306 14.28 10.77 -14.63
CA GLY A 306 12.90 10.41 -14.95
C GLY A 306 12.64 8.90 -14.99
N ASP A 307 13.56 8.07 -14.47
CA ASP A 307 13.42 6.60 -14.51
C ASP A 307 12.21 6.09 -13.70
N TYR A 308 11.69 6.91 -12.78
CA TYR A 308 10.51 6.62 -11.97
C TYR A 308 9.22 7.26 -12.50
N ARG A 309 9.25 7.93 -13.66
CA ARG A 309 8.05 8.53 -14.25
C ARG A 309 7.03 7.44 -14.54
N VAL A 310 5.82 7.65 -14.03
CA VAL A 310 4.67 6.83 -14.36
C VAL A 310 3.82 7.60 -15.36
N THR A 311 3.42 6.93 -16.45
CA THR A 311 2.47 7.48 -17.43
C THR A 311 1.08 6.92 -17.17
N ASP A 312 0.04 7.64 -17.61
CA ASP A 312 -1.35 7.17 -17.51
C ASP A 312 -1.56 5.78 -18.13
N GLU A 313 -0.86 5.45 -19.21
CA GLU A 313 -0.91 4.12 -19.84
C GLU A 313 -0.40 3.01 -18.90
N VAL A 314 0.65 3.31 -18.13
CA VAL A 314 1.22 2.38 -17.14
C VAL A 314 0.28 2.21 -15.95
N VAL A 315 -0.46 3.24 -15.56
CA VAL A 315 -1.48 3.15 -14.50
C VAL A 315 -2.69 2.34 -14.97
N GLN A 316 -3.18 2.58 -16.20
CA GLN A 316 -4.35 1.88 -16.75
C GLN A 316 -4.11 0.41 -17.08
N THR A 317 -2.85 -0.02 -17.22
CA THR A 317 -2.46 -1.41 -17.49
C THR A 317 -2.13 -2.23 -16.25
N GLN A 318 -1.95 -1.57 -15.10
CA GLN A 318 -1.85 -2.17 -13.75
C GLN A 318 -3.22 -2.54 -13.17
#